data_AF-A0A2K9NK31-F1
#
_entry.id   AF-A0A2K9NK31-F1
#
_cell.length_a   1.000
_cell.length_b   1.000
_cell.length_c   1.000
_cell.angle_alpha   90.00
_cell.angle_beta   90.00
_cell.angle_gamma   90.00
#
_symmetry.space_group_name_H-M   'P 1'
#
loop_
_entity.id
_entity.type
_entity.pdbx_description
1 polymer ?
#
loop_
_entity_poly.entity_id
_entity_poly.type
_entity_poly.pdbx_seq_one_letter_code
_entity_poly.pdbx_strand_id
1 'polypeptide(L)'
;MTLSIRFVIFAAPRTGSNLLCGLLNGHPDILCHHGLFNPGGVHLARDRADLIPTLGDMAARDADPAGFLARIWGVDGRVRAVGFKMNRGECAVAERLLLDDPSVVKILLRRQNRVRTFVSEEIARFTGAWESYAGLVLPPIPPVRIRTDALMRHAELNAAYYARIETAMRASGQEWLETDYEALAVPQELARILVRLGVAPRDALPAICRKRAPADLRTNILNFDELAQALRGTPLADDLTRPDLPDLVRQPIAS
;
A
#
# COMPACT_ATOMS: atom_id res chain seq x y z
N MET A 1 -26.58 -5.63 16.01
CA MET A 1 -25.76 -5.26 14.83
C MET A 1 -24.31 -5.47 15.23
N THR A 2 -23.56 -6.30 14.51
CA THR A 2 -22.11 -6.48 14.77
C THR A 2 -21.38 -5.24 14.30
N LEU A 3 -20.60 -4.59 15.17
CA LEU A 3 -19.73 -3.48 14.80
C LEU A 3 -18.75 -3.95 13.73
N SER A 4 -18.55 -3.14 12.68
CA SER A 4 -17.56 -3.43 11.65
C SER A 4 -16.15 -3.40 12.23
N ILE A 5 -15.32 -4.35 11.82
CA ILE A 5 -13.89 -4.33 12.12
C ILE A 5 -13.27 -3.10 11.48
N ARG A 6 -12.56 -2.29 12.28
CA ARG A 6 -11.79 -1.14 11.81
C ARG A 6 -10.38 -1.58 11.54
N PHE A 7 -9.79 -1.18 10.41
CA PHE A 7 -8.41 -1.52 10.12
C PHE A 7 -7.64 -0.41 9.41
N VAL A 8 -6.32 -0.44 9.56
CA VAL A 8 -5.37 0.39 8.81
C VAL A 8 -4.28 -0.48 8.21
N ILE A 9 -3.91 -0.19 6.96
CA ILE A 9 -2.72 -0.76 6.30
C ILE A 9 -1.61 0.28 6.36
N PHE A 10 -0.65 0.08 7.25
CA PHE A 10 0.59 0.85 7.29
C PHE A 10 1.58 0.32 6.24
N ALA A 11 2.13 1.23 5.46
CA ALA A 11 3.02 0.91 4.34
C ALA A 11 3.99 2.05 4.04
N ALA A 12 5.12 1.75 3.42
CA ALA A 12 5.88 2.77 2.70
C ALA A 12 5.26 3.00 1.30
N PRO A 13 5.52 4.15 0.64
CA PRO A 13 5.16 4.32 -0.76
C PRO A 13 5.70 3.17 -1.64
N ARG A 14 4.92 2.80 -2.66
CA ARG A 14 5.30 1.79 -3.68
C ARG A 14 5.54 0.35 -3.18
N THR A 15 4.99 0.00 -2.01
CA THR A 15 5.01 -1.37 -1.48
C THR A 15 3.73 -2.18 -1.77
N GLY A 16 2.88 -1.69 -2.66
CA GLY A 16 1.67 -2.42 -3.08
C GLY A 16 0.43 -2.18 -2.23
N SER A 17 0.40 -1.14 -1.39
CA SER A 17 -0.81 -0.79 -0.61
C SER A 17 -2.05 -0.55 -1.48
N ASN A 18 -1.91 0.04 -2.67
CA ASN A 18 -3.01 0.15 -3.64
C ASN A 18 -3.50 -1.20 -4.18
N LEU A 19 -2.59 -2.16 -4.38
CA LEU A 19 -2.95 -3.51 -4.79
C LEU A 19 -3.74 -4.20 -3.69
N LEU A 20 -3.27 -4.14 -2.44
CA LEU A 20 -3.99 -4.73 -1.31
C LEU A 20 -5.37 -4.09 -1.11
N CYS A 21 -5.49 -2.74 -1.14
CA CYS A 21 -6.80 -2.08 -1.10
C CYS A 21 -7.73 -2.57 -2.22
N GLY A 22 -7.22 -2.69 -3.45
CA GLY A 22 -7.99 -3.18 -4.59
C GLY A 22 -8.45 -4.63 -4.43
N LEU A 23 -7.57 -5.52 -3.95
CA LEU A 23 -7.91 -6.91 -3.66
C LEU A 23 -9.00 -7.00 -2.57
N LEU A 24 -8.83 -6.27 -1.46
CA LEU A 24 -9.78 -6.27 -0.35
C LEU A 24 -11.16 -5.75 -0.76
N ASN A 25 -11.24 -4.71 -1.60
CA ASN A 25 -12.50 -4.22 -2.16
C ASN A 25 -13.17 -5.21 -3.13
N GLY A 26 -12.48 -6.28 -3.55
CA GLY A 26 -13.09 -7.40 -4.25
C GLY A 26 -13.96 -8.27 -3.35
N HIS A 27 -13.91 -8.10 -2.02
CA HIS A 27 -14.77 -8.77 -1.06
C HIS A 27 -15.99 -7.90 -0.73
N PRO A 28 -17.23 -8.40 -0.85
CA PRO A 28 -18.44 -7.58 -0.68
C PRO A 28 -18.63 -7.05 0.74
N ASP A 29 -18.07 -7.72 1.73
CA ASP A 29 -18.14 -7.32 3.14
C ASP A 29 -16.96 -6.43 3.59
N ILE A 30 -16.11 -5.95 2.69
CA ILE A 30 -15.00 -5.05 3.02
C ILE A 30 -15.12 -3.74 2.25
N LEU A 31 -14.96 -2.62 2.97
CA LEU A 31 -14.70 -1.31 2.39
C LEU A 31 -13.28 -0.87 2.75
N CYS A 32 -12.37 -0.92 1.79
CA CYS A 32 -10.99 -0.47 1.96
C CYS A 32 -10.72 0.80 1.15
N HIS A 33 -10.71 1.96 1.81
CA HIS A 33 -10.31 3.19 1.15
C HIS A 33 -8.80 3.19 0.81
N HIS A 34 -8.41 4.12 -0.06
CA HIS A 34 -7.02 4.32 -0.43
C HIS A 34 -6.35 5.31 0.53
N GLY A 35 -5.60 6.28 0.03
CA GLY A 35 -4.86 7.25 0.85
C GLY A 35 -5.77 8.35 1.39
N LEU A 36 -6.54 8.06 2.42
CA LEU A 36 -7.44 9.03 3.05
C LEU A 36 -6.72 10.21 3.68
N PHE A 37 -5.47 10.01 4.10
CA PHE A 37 -4.62 11.02 4.73
C PHE A 37 -3.51 11.53 3.80
N ASN A 38 -3.60 11.26 2.50
CA ASN A 38 -2.59 11.75 1.55
C ASN A 38 -2.59 13.29 1.51
N PRO A 39 -1.43 13.96 1.58
CA PRO A 39 -1.35 15.41 1.51
C PRO A 39 -1.87 16.03 0.21
N GLY A 40 -1.95 15.24 -0.88
CA GLY A 40 -2.46 15.66 -2.17
C GLY A 40 -3.97 15.50 -2.36
N GLY A 41 -4.70 14.92 -1.40
CA GLY A 41 -6.15 14.76 -1.48
C GLY A 41 -6.73 13.57 -0.73
N VAL A 42 -8.06 13.49 -0.62
CA VAL A 42 -8.79 12.37 0.02
C VAL A 42 -9.06 11.30 -1.03
N HIS A 43 -8.29 10.20 -1.00
CA HIS A 43 -8.45 9.11 -1.96
C HIS A 43 -9.32 7.98 -1.36
N LEU A 44 -10.62 8.02 -1.66
CA LEU A 44 -11.59 7.00 -1.24
C LEU A 44 -11.42 5.68 -2.02
N ALA A 45 -12.10 4.62 -1.58
CA ALA A 45 -12.31 3.42 -2.39
C ALA A 45 -12.92 3.80 -3.74
N ARG A 46 -12.60 3.03 -4.79
CA ARG A 46 -13.18 3.25 -6.12
C ARG A 46 -14.70 3.20 -6.04
N ASP A 47 -15.34 4.05 -6.85
CA ASP A 47 -16.80 4.19 -6.93
C ASP A 47 -17.47 4.65 -5.63
N ARG A 48 -16.69 5.14 -4.66
CA ARG A 48 -17.20 5.67 -3.38
C ARG A 48 -17.03 7.17 -3.21
N ALA A 49 -16.90 7.92 -4.31
CA ALA A 49 -16.81 9.38 -4.29
C ALA A 49 -18.05 10.04 -3.66
N ASP A 50 -19.18 9.33 -3.64
CA ASP A 50 -20.42 9.71 -2.95
C ASP A 50 -20.25 9.95 -1.44
N LEU A 51 -19.19 9.40 -0.83
CA LEU A 51 -18.92 9.59 0.60
C LEU A 51 -18.18 10.89 0.93
N ILE A 52 -17.61 11.61 -0.05
CA ILE A 52 -16.87 12.86 0.23
C ILE A 52 -17.72 13.89 1.00
N PRO A 53 -18.99 14.18 0.63
CA PRO A 53 -19.82 15.13 1.37
C PRO A 53 -20.05 14.72 2.84
N THR A 54 -20.00 13.43 3.14
CA THR A 54 -20.18 12.90 4.50
C THR A 54 -18.87 12.91 5.29
N LEU A 55 -17.76 12.52 4.66
CA LEU A 55 -16.45 12.40 5.32
C LEU A 55 -15.73 13.75 5.44
N GLY A 56 -15.93 14.65 4.49
CA GLY A 56 -15.19 15.90 4.35
C GLY A 56 -14.09 15.80 3.30
N ASP A 57 -13.71 16.97 2.78
CA ASP A 57 -12.60 17.11 1.84
C ASP A 57 -11.23 17.19 2.56
N MET A 58 -10.19 17.54 1.82
CA MET A 58 -8.83 17.67 2.34
C MET A 58 -8.73 18.73 3.44
N ALA A 59 -9.37 19.89 3.27
CA ALA A 59 -9.33 20.97 4.24
C ALA A 59 -10.04 20.57 5.55
N ALA A 60 -11.22 19.95 5.44
CA ALA A 60 -11.96 19.47 6.61
C ALA A 60 -11.21 18.36 7.37
N ARG A 61 -10.51 17.49 6.65
CA ARG A 61 -9.68 16.43 7.24
C ARG A 61 -8.43 16.98 7.93
N ASP A 62 -7.73 17.93 7.30
CA ASP A 62 -6.50 18.50 7.86
C ASP A 62 -6.79 19.37 9.09
N ALA A 63 -7.96 20.04 9.12
CA ALA A 63 -8.41 20.82 10.28
C ALA A 63 -8.79 19.94 11.49
N ASP A 64 -9.32 18.74 11.26
CA ASP A 64 -9.71 17.80 12.33
C ASP A 64 -9.49 16.33 11.92
N PRO A 65 -8.24 15.82 12.01
CA PRO A 65 -7.92 14.44 11.67
C PRO A 65 -8.66 13.41 12.54
N ALA A 66 -8.92 13.74 13.82
CA ALA A 66 -9.57 12.85 14.77
C ALA A 66 -11.06 12.70 14.45
N GLY A 67 -11.77 13.81 14.22
CA GLY A 67 -13.17 13.77 13.77
C GLY A 67 -13.30 13.16 12.38
N PHE A 68 -12.32 13.35 11.49
CA PHE A 68 -12.31 12.65 10.20
C PHE A 68 -12.22 11.13 10.37
N LEU A 69 -11.34 10.62 11.24
CA LEU A 69 -11.31 9.19 11.61
C LEU A 69 -12.65 8.71 12.17
N ALA A 70 -13.25 9.46 13.09
CA ALA A 70 -14.55 9.11 13.65
C ALA A 70 -15.63 9.00 12.57
N ARG A 71 -15.65 9.92 11.59
CA ARG A 71 -16.58 9.86 10.46
C ARG A 71 -16.34 8.64 9.56
N ILE A 72 -15.09 8.27 9.29
CA ILE A 72 -14.75 7.04 8.55
C ILE A 72 -15.34 5.81 9.25
N TRP A 73 -15.16 5.72 10.57
CA TRP A 73 -15.67 4.61 11.38
C TRP A 73 -17.18 4.62 11.58
N GLY A 74 -17.80 5.78 11.46
CA GLY A 74 -19.24 5.99 11.52
C GLY A 74 -19.97 5.77 10.20
N VAL A 75 -19.27 5.45 9.10
CA VAL A 75 -19.92 5.07 7.84
C VAL A 75 -20.60 3.71 8.02
N ASP A 76 -21.85 3.75 8.44
CA ASP A 76 -22.78 2.62 8.51
C ASP A 76 -23.27 2.28 7.07
N GLY A 77 -23.59 1.04 6.67
CA GLY A 77 -23.87 -0.13 7.49
C GLY A 77 -24.19 -1.37 6.65
N ARG A 78 -23.24 -1.83 5.83
CA ARG A 78 -23.39 -3.10 5.08
C ARG A 78 -22.13 -3.97 5.01
N VAL A 79 -20.98 -3.46 5.44
CA VAL A 79 -19.71 -4.18 5.38
C VAL A 79 -19.29 -4.62 6.78
N ARG A 80 -18.62 -5.77 6.85
CA ARG A 80 -18.09 -6.32 8.10
C ARG A 80 -16.74 -5.74 8.47
N ALA A 81 -15.99 -5.19 7.51
CA ALA A 81 -14.74 -4.49 7.77
C ALA A 81 -14.66 -3.17 6.99
N VAL A 82 -14.16 -2.13 7.64
CA VAL A 82 -13.88 -0.81 7.06
C VAL A 82 -12.46 -0.38 7.41
N GLY A 83 -11.72 0.12 6.43
CA GLY A 83 -10.35 0.53 6.65
C GLY A 83 -9.76 1.31 5.50
N PHE A 84 -8.47 1.62 5.59
CA PHE A 84 -7.75 2.38 4.59
C PHE A 84 -6.26 2.12 4.63
N LYS A 85 -5.54 2.50 3.56
CA LYS A 85 -4.07 2.57 3.61
C LYS A 85 -3.59 3.90 4.17
N MET A 86 -2.50 3.85 4.92
CA MET A 86 -1.74 5.02 5.34
C MET A 86 -0.27 4.79 5.01
N ASN A 87 0.25 5.59 4.08
CA ASN A 87 1.66 5.52 3.74
C ASN A 87 2.48 6.36 4.73
N ARG A 88 3.76 5.99 4.88
CA ARG A 88 4.73 6.76 5.66
C ARG A 88 4.64 8.26 5.35
N GLY A 89 4.47 9.06 6.41
CA GLY A 89 4.54 10.52 6.34
C GLY A 89 3.28 11.22 5.85
N GLU A 90 2.17 10.49 5.64
CA GLU A 90 0.92 11.10 5.18
C GLU A 90 0.26 12.01 6.24
N CYS A 91 0.09 11.54 7.48
CA CYS A 91 -0.42 12.38 8.58
C CYS A 91 0.05 11.86 9.94
N ALA A 92 0.93 12.59 10.63
CA ALA A 92 1.50 12.15 11.90
C ALA A 92 0.47 12.03 13.03
N VAL A 93 -0.52 12.94 13.08
CA VAL A 93 -1.58 12.93 14.10
C VAL A 93 -2.46 11.69 13.93
N ALA A 94 -2.97 11.44 12.71
CA ALA A 94 -3.80 10.28 12.46
C ALA A 94 -3.04 8.96 12.65
N GLU A 95 -1.76 8.89 12.25
CA GLU A 95 -0.92 7.72 12.49
C GLU A 95 -0.80 7.41 13.98
N ARG A 96 -0.57 8.44 14.82
CA ARG A 96 -0.49 8.28 16.27
C ARG A 96 -1.82 7.80 16.87
N LEU A 97 -2.94 8.41 16.47
CA LEU A 97 -4.28 8.00 16.92
C LEU A 97 -4.56 6.53 16.60
N LEU A 98 -4.20 6.09 15.39
CA LEU A 98 -4.38 4.70 14.96
C LEU A 98 -3.48 3.72 15.71
N LEU A 99 -2.22 4.11 15.95
CA LEU A 99 -1.28 3.31 16.73
C LEU A 99 -1.70 3.20 18.20
N ASP A 100 -2.31 4.23 18.78
CA ASP A 100 -2.73 4.24 20.18
C ASP A 100 -4.08 3.52 20.42
N ASP A 101 -4.90 3.30 19.38
CA ASP A 101 -6.23 2.68 19.51
C ASP A 101 -6.21 1.15 19.30
N PRO A 102 -6.29 0.32 20.34
CA PRO A 102 -6.25 -1.15 20.23
C PRO A 102 -7.46 -1.78 19.52
N SER A 103 -8.54 -1.02 19.31
CA SER A 103 -9.73 -1.52 18.59
C SER A 103 -9.53 -1.57 17.07
N VAL A 104 -8.54 -0.84 16.55
CA VAL A 104 -8.19 -0.85 15.12
C VAL A 104 -7.21 -1.99 14.85
N VAL A 105 -7.51 -2.84 13.87
CA VAL A 105 -6.60 -3.87 13.37
C VAL A 105 -5.49 -3.22 12.55
N LYS A 106 -4.23 -3.54 12.86
CA LYS A 106 -3.07 -3.04 12.11
C LYS A 106 -2.60 -4.10 11.14
N ILE A 107 -2.44 -3.72 9.88
CA ILE A 107 -1.76 -4.51 8.86
C ILE A 107 -0.49 -3.75 8.48
N LEU A 108 0.67 -4.40 8.59
CA LEU A 108 1.96 -3.83 8.20
C LEU A 108 2.42 -4.48 6.90
N LEU A 109 2.27 -3.74 5.80
CA LEU A 109 2.59 -4.21 4.45
C LEU A 109 3.97 -3.70 4.01
N ARG A 110 4.87 -4.63 3.72
CA ARG A 110 6.21 -4.33 3.18
C ARG A 110 6.33 -4.82 1.74
N ARG A 111 7.43 -4.44 1.10
CA ARG A 111 7.87 -5.04 -0.16
C ARG A 111 9.33 -5.41 0.02
N GLN A 112 9.64 -6.69 -0.14
CA GLN A 112 10.98 -7.19 0.14
C GLN A 112 12.01 -6.57 -0.83
N ASN A 113 11.61 -6.39 -2.09
CA ASN A 113 12.49 -5.80 -3.09
C ASN A 113 12.54 -4.25 -2.97
N ARG A 114 13.57 -3.75 -2.29
CA ARG A 114 13.79 -2.33 -1.98
C ARG A 114 14.23 -1.55 -3.22
N VAL A 115 15.04 -2.16 -4.09
CA VAL A 115 15.46 -1.54 -5.37
C VAL A 115 14.24 -1.28 -6.26
N ARG A 116 13.37 -2.26 -6.45
CA ARG A 116 12.13 -2.10 -7.23
C ARG A 116 11.15 -1.11 -6.62
N THR A 117 11.11 -1.03 -5.29
CA THR A 117 10.33 -0.01 -4.58
C THR A 117 10.84 1.39 -4.95
N PHE A 118 12.16 1.62 -4.86
CA PHE A 118 12.79 2.90 -5.20
C PHE A 118 12.63 3.26 -6.68
N VAL A 119 12.95 2.34 -7.59
CA VAL A 119 12.80 2.55 -9.05
C VAL A 119 11.35 2.88 -9.40
N SER A 120 10.39 2.17 -8.81
CA SER A 120 8.98 2.48 -9.05
C SER A 120 8.57 3.86 -8.54
N GLU A 121 9.21 4.37 -7.48
CA GLU A 121 8.95 5.70 -6.95
C GLU A 121 9.57 6.78 -7.83
N GLU A 122 10.80 6.58 -8.32
CA GLU A 122 11.45 7.48 -9.28
C GLU A 122 10.65 7.61 -10.59
N ILE A 123 10.15 6.50 -11.12
CA ILE A 123 9.24 6.50 -12.29
C ILE A 123 7.96 7.28 -12.00
N ALA A 124 7.36 7.09 -10.83
CA ALA A 124 6.12 7.78 -10.46
C ALA A 124 6.35 9.29 -10.30
N ARG A 125 7.46 9.70 -9.70
CA ARG A 125 7.86 11.11 -9.58
C ARG A 125 8.08 11.75 -10.95
N PHE A 126 8.75 11.06 -11.86
CA PHE A 126 8.99 11.56 -13.21
C PHE A 126 7.71 11.67 -14.04
N THR A 127 6.85 10.66 -13.98
CA THR A 127 5.65 10.58 -14.84
C THR A 127 4.40 11.25 -14.24
N GLY A 128 4.42 11.59 -12.95
CA GLY A 128 3.24 12.01 -12.19
C GLY A 128 2.21 10.90 -11.96
N ALA A 129 2.45 9.68 -12.46
CA ALA A 129 1.48 8.59 -12.44
C ALA A 129 1.75 7.64 -11.26
N TRP A 130 1.05 7.90 -10.16
CA TRP A 130 1.14 7.16 -8.89
C TRP A 130 0.23 5.93 -8.82
N GLU A 131 -0.74 5.82 -9.73
CA GLU A 131 -1.74 4.75 -9.76
C GLU A 131 -1.73 4.00 -11.08
N SER A 132 -2.24 2.77 -11.09
CA SER A 132 -2.30 1.92 -12.27
C SER A 132 -3.48 0.98 -12.20
N TYR A 133 -4.68 1.52 -12.35
CA TYR A 133 -5.89 0.71 -12.41
C TYR A 133 -6.18 0.30 -13.86
N ALA A 134 -6.84 -0.85 -14.03
CA ALA A 134 -7.35 -1.27 -15.33
C ALA A 134 -8.24 -0.17 -15.94
N GLY A 135 -7.98 0.19 -17.20
CA GLY A 135 -8.69 1.24 -17.94
C GLY A 135 -8.04 2.62 -17.92
N LEU A 136 -7.00 2.87 -17.10
CA LEU A 136 -6.24 4.11 -17.15
C LEU A 136 -5.25 4.11 -18.31
N VAL A 137 -5.27 5.17 -19.13
CA VAL A 137 -4.21 5.45 -20.09
C VAL A 137 -3.04 6.07 -19.32
N LEU A 138 -1.92 5.35 -19.27
CA LEU A 138 -0.74 5.74 -18.52
C LEU A 138 0.39 6.16 -19.46
N PRO A 139 1.23 7.13 -19.06
CA PRO A 139 2.40 7.50 -19.85
C PRO A 139 3.37 6.31 -19.97
N PRO A 140 4.17 6.25 -21.04
CA PRO A 140 5.19 5.23 -21.22
C PRO A 140 6.18 5.28 -20.04
N ILE A 141 6.77 4.13 -19.73
CA ILE A 141 7.72 4.02 -18.62
C ILE A 141 9.06 4.57 -19.11
N PRO A 142 9.55 5.70 -18.57
CA PRO A 142 10.84 6.24 -18.97
C PRO A 142 11.96 5.35 -18.44
N PRO A 143 13.11 5.28 -19.12
CA PRO A 143 14.31 4.78 -18.50
C PRO A 143 14.77 5.76 -17.40
N VAL A 144 15.27 5.25 -16.29
CA VAL A 144 15.67 6.06 -15.13
C VAL A 144 17.14 5.83 -14.79
N ARG A 145 17.84 6.89 -14.38
CA ARG A 145 19.18 6.78 -13.80
C ARG A 145 19.04 6.77 -12.29
N ILE A 146 19.64 5.79 -11.63
CA ILE A 146 19.52 5.58 -10.19
C ILE A 146 20.80 6.04 -9.50
N ARG A 147 20.67 6.96 -8.54
CA ARG A 147 21.78 7.34 -7.66
C ARG A 147 21.85 6.38 -6.47
N THR A 148 22.98 5.72 -6.29
CA THR A 148 23.17 4.70 -5.24
C THR A 148 22.95 5.26 -3.83
N ASP A 149 23.45 6.47 -3.56
CA ASP A 149 23.27 7.13 -2.26
C ASP A 149 21.80 7.43 -1.95
N ALA A 150 21.02 7.82 -2.96
CA ALA A 150 19.58 8.06 -2.82
C ALA A 150 18.80 6.76 -2.57
N LEU A 151 19.16 5.68 -3.26
CA LEU A 151 18.59 4.35 -3.04
C LEU A 151 18.86 3.84 -1.61
N MET A 152 20.11 3.97 -1.14
CA MET A 152 20.49 3.54 0.21
C MET A 152 19.72 4.32 1.28
N ARG A 153 19.68 5.65 1.17
CA ARG A 153 18.88 6.49 2.08
C ARG A 153 17.39 6.16 2.04
N HIS A 154 16.84 5.84 0.87
CA HIS A 154 15.45 5.42 0.74
C HIS A 154 15.17 4.11 1.47
N ALA A 155 16.05 3.12 1.31
CA ALA A 155 15.96 1.84 2.01
C ALA A 155 16.05 2.02 3.53
N GLU A 156 16.98 2.84 4.01
CA GLU A 156 17.14 3.18 5.44
C GLU A 156 15.91 3.92 5.98
N LEU A 157 15.37 4.89 5.25
CA LEU A 157 14.16 5.61 5.65
C LEU A 157 12.94 4.67 5.73
N ASN A 158 12.83 3.69 4.84
CA ASN A 158 11.79 2.66 4.92
C ASN A 158 11.99 1.78 6.15
N ALA A 159 13.22 1.30 6.38
CA ALA A 159 13.55 0.45 7.52
C ALA A 159 13.26 1.16 8.85
N ALA A 160 13.68 2.42 9.00
CA ALA A 160 13.44 3.22 10.20
C ALA A 160 11.93 3.46 10.44
N TYR A 161 11.16 3.66 9.38
CA TYR A 161 9.70 3.76 9.47
C TYR A 161 9.07 2.49 10.03
N TYR A 162 9.38 1.32 9.46
CA TYR A 162 8.82 0.05 9.94
C TYR A 162 9.25 -0.26 11.37
N ALA A 163 10.54 -0.08 11.69
CA ALA A 163 11.06 -0.30 13.04
C ALA A 163 10.34 0.57 14.09
N ARG A 164 10.04 1.83 13.75
CA ARG A 164 9.28 2.73 14.65
C ARG A 164 7.84 2.28 14.84
N ILE A 165 7.14 1.92 13.76
CA ILE A 165 5.75 1.43 13.82
C ILE A 165 5.68 0.16 14.67
N GLU A 166 6.55 -0.81 14.43
CA GLU A 166 6.65 -2.03 15.23
C GLU A 166 6.98 -1.74 16.69
N THR A 167 7.91 -0.82 16.97
CA THR A 167 8.27 -0.44 18.34
C THR A 167 7.06 0.13 19.08
N ALA A 168 6.26 0.99 18.43
CA ALA A 168 5.04 1.53 19.03
C ALA A 168 3.99 0.44 19.32
N MET A 169 3.78 -0.50 18.40
CA MET A 169 2.85 -1.61 18.59
C MET A 169 3.32 -2.58 19.69
N ARG A 170 4.62 -2.92 19.72
CA ARG A 170 5.20 -3.74 20.80
C ARG A 170 5.10 -3.07 22.16
N ALA A 171 5.45 -1.79 22.25
CA ALA A 171 5.41 -1.04 23.51
C ALA A 171 4.00 -0.95 24.10
N SER A 172 2.97 -0.95 23.26
CA SER A 172 1.56 -0.95 23.66
C SER A 172 0.95 -2.35 23.78
N GLY A 173 1.73 -3.41 23.57
CA GLY A 173 1.27 -4.80 23.65
C GLY A 173 0.24 -5.19 22.58
N GLN A 174 0.14 -4.42 21.49
CA GLN A 174 -0.83 -4.65 20.45
C GLN A 174 -0.31 -5.65 19.42
N GLU A 175 -1.19 -6.55 18.98
CA GLU A 175 -0.90 -7.46 17.87
C GLU A 175 -1.17 -6.79 16.51
N TRP A 176 -0.36 -7.12 15.52
CA TRP A 176 -0.55 -6.67 14.14
C TRP A 176 -0.34 -7.83 13.16
N LEU A 177 -0.89 -7.66 11.96
CA LEU A 177 -0.72 -8.60 10.86
C LEU A 177 0.40 -8.11 9.94
N GLU A 178 1.49 -8.86 9.83
CA GLU A 178 2.55 -8.57 8.87
C GLU A 178 2.32 -9.30 7.56
N THR A 179 2.50 -8.62 6.42
CA THR A 179 2.49 -9.23 5.09
C THR A 179 3.48 -8.53 4.17
N ASP A 180 3.87 -9.23 3.10
CA ASP A 180 4.69 -8.69 2.04
C ASP A 180 3.92 -8.59 0.72
N TYR A 181 4.29 -7.61 -0.10
CA TYR A 181 3.80 -7.44 -1.47
C TYR A 181 3.89 -8.73 -2.28
N GLU A 182 5.02 -9.41 -2.16
CA GLU A 182 5.33 -10.65 -2.87
C GLU A 182 4.39 -11.80 -2.47
N ALA A 183 3.82 -11.76 -1.26
CA ALA A 183 2.90 -12.78 -0.75
C ALA A 183 1.44 -12.52 -1.16
N LEU A 184 1.10 -11.33 -1.67
CA LEU A 184 -0.28 -10.98 -2.04
C LEU A 184 -0.85 -11.80 -3.21
N ALA A 185 -0.02 -12.50 -3.96
CA ALA A 185 -0.46 -13.45 -4.99
C ALA A 185 -0.82 -14.84 -4.44
N VAL A 186 -0.47 -15.12 -3.19
CA VAL A 186 -0.68 -16.42 -2.54
C VAL A 186 -2.10 -16.44 -1.94
N PRO A 187 -3.02 -17.31 -2.39
CA PRO A 187 -4.39 -17.35 -1.89
C PRO A 187 -4.49 -17.53 -0.37
N GLN A 188 -3.59 -18.33 0.21
CA GLN A 188 -3.53 -18.57 1.66
C GLN A 188 -3.19 -17.29 2.43
N GLU A 189 -2.37 -16.41 1.88
CA GLU A 189 -2.03 -15.13 2.51
C GLU A 189 -3.23 -14.17 2.50
N LEU A 190 -3.94 -14.09 1.37
CA LEU A 190 -5.18 -13.31 1.30
C LEU A 190 -6.25 -13.87 2.26
N ALA A 191 -6.41 -15.19 2.33
CA ALA A 191 -7.33 -15.83 3.27
C ALA A 191 -6.98 -15.48 4.73
N ARG A 192 -5.69 -15.46 5.09
CA ARG A 192 -5.22 -15.05 6.42
C ARG A 192 -5.58 -13.60 6.74
N ILE A 193 -5.42 -12.68 5.79
CA ILE A 193 -5.83 -11.28 5.92
C ILE A 193 -7.35 -11.17 6.10
N LEU A 194 -8.14 -11.87 5.28
CA LEU A 194 -9.61 -11.86 5.37
C LEU A 194 -10.12 -12.37 6.72
N VAL A 195 -9.55 -13.45 7.23
CA VAL A 195 -9.87 -13.99 8.56
C VAL A 195 -9.54 -12.98 9.66
N ARG A 196 -8.39 -12.31 9.58
CA ARG A 196 -8.02 -11.27 10.55
C ARG A 196 -8.98 -10.08 10.55
N LEU A 197 -9.59 -9.79 9.39
CA LEU A 197 -10.61 -8.75 9.21
C LEU A 197 -12.04 -9.24 9.53
N GLY A 198 -12.20 -10.48 10.02
CA GLY A 198 -13.50 -11.00 10.46
C GLY A 198 -14.48 -11.30 9.33
N VAL A 199 -13.99 -11.55 8.11
CA VAL A 199 -14.83 -11.95 6.97
C VAL A 199 -14.48 -13.36 6.49
N ALA A 200 -15.39 -13.97 5.74
CA ALA A 200 -15.17 -15.29 5.18
C ALA A 200 -13.99 -15.28 4.18
N PRO A 201 -13.10 -16.28 4.21
CA PRO A 201 -12.06 -16.41 3.20
C PRO A 201 -12.69 -16.65 1.82
N ARG A 202 -11.98 -16.26 0.76
CA ARG A 202 -12.35 -16.53 -0.63
C ARG A 202 -11.14 -17.04 -1.40
N ASP A 203 -11.38 -17.97 -2.32
CA ASP A 203 -10.31 -18.60 -3.11
C ASP A 203 -9.61 -17.62 -4.05
N ALA A 204 -10.33 -16.59 -4.51
CA ALA A 204 -9.77 -15.52 -5.33
C ALA A 204 -10.49 -14.20 -5.09
N LEU A 205 -9.71 -13.10 -5.09
CA LEU A 205 -10.20 -11.74 -5.13
C LEU A 205 -9.76 -11.10 -6.45
N PRO A 206 -10.65 -10.39 -7.17
CA PRO A 206 -10.28 -9.77 -8.43
C PRO A 206 -9.22 -8.67 -8.20
N ALA A 207 -8.06 -8.81 -8.85
CA ALA A 207 -7.08 -7.74 -8.91
C ALA A 207 -7.45 -6.74 -10.00
N ILE A 208 -7.57 -5.47 -9.61
CA ILE A 208 -7.86 -4.34 -10.52
C ILE A 208 -6.65 -3.42 -10.74
N CYS A 209 -5.62 -3.54 -9.89
CA CYS A 209 -4.39 -2.77 -9.99
C CYS A 209 -3.37 -3.54 -10.83
N ARG A 210 -2.95 -2.95 -11.95
CA ARG A 210 -1.91 -3.49 -12.82
C ARG A 210 -0.53 -3.14 -12.30
N LYS A 211 0.41 -4.01 -12.61
CA LYS A 211 1.83 -3.73 -12.39
C LYS A 211 2.35 -2.83 -13.50
N ARG A 212 2.97 -1.70 -13.13
CA ARG A 212 3.67 -0.83 -14.09
C ARG A 212 5.15 -1.14 -14.22
N ALA A 213 5.81 -1.53 -13.14
CA ALA A 213 7.27 -1.63 -13.15
C ALA A 213 7.73 -2.73 -14.13
N PRO A 214 8.81 -2.50 -14.88
CA PRO A 214 9.32 -3.46 -15.85
C PRO A 214 9.73 -4.77 -15.16
N ALA A 215 9.54 -5.88 -15.87
CA ALA A 215 9.88 -7.21 -15.36
C ALA A 215 11.39 -7.30 -15.07
N ASP A 216 12.22 -6.76 -15.98
CA ASP A 216 13.67 -6.70 -15.83
C ASP A 216 14.15 -5.26 -15.58
N LEU A 217 14.79 -5.03 -14.43
CA LEU A 217 15.36 -3.73 -14.08
C LEU A 217 16.49 -3.30 -15.03
N ARG A 218 17.24 -4.25 -15.60
CA ARG A 218 18.34 -3.93 -16.51
C ARG A 218 17.88 -3.21 -17.77
N THR A 219 16.66 -3.48 -18.23
CA THR A 219 16.08 -2.81 -19.40
C THR A 219 15.63 -1.37 -19.13
N ASN A 220 15.52 -0.96 -17.86
CA ASN A 220 14.94 0.32 -17.48
C ASN A 220 15.88 1.22 -16.68
N ILE A 221 16.88 0.65 -16.00
CA ILE A 221 17.90 1.42 -15.28
C ILE A 221 19.07 1.73 -16.22
N LEU A 222 19.23 3.01 -16.57
CA LEU A 222 20.26 3.47 -17.52
C LEU A 222 21.70 3.14 -17.07
N ASN A 223 21.95 3.13 -15.77
CA ASN A 223 23.25 2.87 -15.16
C ASN A 223 23.26 1.55 -14.37
N PHE A 224 22.61 0.50 -14.90
CA PHE A 224 22.44 -0.76 -14.19
C PHE A 224 23.77 -1.37 -13.73
N ASP A 225 24.78 -1.44 -14.61
CA ASP A 225 26.06 -2.09 -14.27
C ASP A 225 26.84 -1.29 -13.21
N GLU A 226 26.81 0.04 -13.27
CA GLU A 226 27.38 0.94 -12.25
C GLU A 226 26.67 0.75 -10.89
N LEU A 227 25.33 0.70 -10.91
CA LEU A 227 24.54 0.45 -9.71
C LEU A 227 24.84 -0.93 -9.13
N ALA A 228 24.86 -1.97 -9.96
CA ALA A 228 25.17 -3.34 -9.56
C ALA A 228 26.55 -3.43 -8.92
N GLN A 229 27.55 -2.79 -9.52
CA GLN A 229 28.90 -2.66 -8.97
C GLN A 229 28.91 -1.98 -7.60
N ALA A 230 28.15 -0.90 -7.44
CA ALA A 230 28.09 -0.13 -6.19
C ALA A 230 27.33 -0.85 -5.07
N LEU A 231 26.36 -1.72 -5.42
CA LEU A 231 25.59 -2.50 -4.45
C LEU A 231 26.27 -3.81 -4.05
N ARG A 232 27.39 -4.21 -4.67
CA ARG A 232 28.08 -5.46 -4.32
C ARG A 232 28.47 -5.49 -2.84
N GLY A 233 28.15 -6.59 -2.17
CA GLY A 233 28.38 -6.76 -0.74
C GLY A 233 27.38 -6.05 0.17
N THR A 234 26.40 -5.33 -0.39
CA THR A 234 25.29 -4.76 0.38
C THR A 234 24.08 -5.70 0.40
N PRO A 235 23.17 -5.59 1.38
CA PRO A 235 21.91 -6.33 1.38
C PRO A 235 21.01 -6.06 0.16
N LEU A 236 21.28 -5.01 -0.63
CA LEU A 236 20.48 -4.64 -1.82
C LEU A 236 20.98 -5.32 -3.11
N ALA A 237 22.12 -6.01 -3.09
CA ALA A 237 22.69 -6.62 -4.30
C ALA A 237 21.69 -7.59 -4.96
N ASP A 238 21.10 -8.47 -4.15
CA ASP A 238 20.18 -9.51 -4.62
C ASP A 238 18.84 -8.93 -5.12
N ASP A 239 18.45 -7.75 -4.64
CA ASP A 239 17.21 -7.09 -5.06
C ASP A 239 17.24 -6.68 -6.55
N LEU A 240 18.42 -6.52 -7.15
CA LEU A 240 18.56 -6.17 -8.57
C LEU A 240 18.06 -7.27 -9.51
N THR A 241 18.25 -8.53 -9.12
CA THR A 241 17.95 -9.71 -9.96
C THR A 241 16.76 -10.51 -9.44
N ARG A 242 16.32 -10.26 -8.20
CA ARG A 242 15.17 -10.96 -7.62
C ARG A 242 13.92 -10.78 -8.49
N PRO A 243 13.21 -11.88 -8.81
CA PRO A 243 11.92 -11.81 -9.48
C PRO A 243 10.96 -10.96 -8.66
N ASP A 244 10.10 -10.26 -9.38
CA ASP A 244 9.06 -9.43 -8.79
C ASP A 244 7.72 -10.18 -8.84
N LEU A 245 6.72 -9.68 -8.09
CA LEU A 245 5.37 -10.20 -8.17
C LEU A 245 4.88 -10.18 -9.64
N PRO A 246 4.26 -11.26 -10.15
CA PRO A 246 3.59 -11.23 -11.46
C PRO A 246 2.44 -10.20 -11.45
N ASP A 247 2.04 -9.73 -12.63
CA ASP A 247 0.82 -8.93 -12.73
C ASP A 247 -0.38 -9.82 -12.38
N LEU A 248 -1.14 -9.43 -11.36
CA LEU A 248 -2.28 -10.20 -10.86
C LEU A 248 -3.58 -9.88 -11.60
N VAL A 249 -3.58 -8.85 -12.45
CA VAL A 249 -4.72 -8.58 -13.31
C VAL A 249 -4.77 -9.68 -14.37
N ARG A 250 -5.72 -10.62 -14.22
CA ARG A 250 -6.00 -11.60 -15.27
C ARG A 250 -6.36 -10.85 -16.54
N GLN A 251 -5.62 -11.07 -17.63
CA GLN A 251 -6.13 -10.67 -18.95
C GLN A 251 -7.42 -11.45 -19.20
N PRO A 252 -8.43 -10.86 -19.86
CA PRO A 252 -9.53 -11.66 -20.40
C PRO A 252 -8.89 -12.80 -21.19
N ILE A 253 -9.27 -14.04 -20.90
CA ILE A 253 -8.92 -15.17 -21.77
C ILE A 253 -9.47 -14.74 -23.13
N ALA A 254 -8.58 -14.59 -24.12
CA ALA A 254 -9.01 -14.35 -25.49
C ALA A 254 -9.91 -15.55 -25.86
N SER A 255 -11.21 -15.26 -25.97
CA SER A 255 -12.23 -16.18 -26.50
C SER A 255 -11.97 -16.45 -27.96
#